data_AF-A0A4R5AR27-F1
#
_entry.id   AF-A0A4R5AR27-F1
#
_cell.length_a   1.000
_cell.length_b   1.000
_cell.length_c   1.000
_cell.angle_alpha   90.00
_cell.angle_beta   90.00
_cell.angle_gamma   90.00
#
_symmetry.space_group_name_H-M   'P 1'
#
loop_
_entity.id
_entity.type
_entity.pdbx_description
1 polymer ?
#
loop_
_entity_poly.entity_id
_entity_poly.type
_entity_poly.pdbx_seq_one_letter_code
_entity_poly.pdbx_strand_id
1 'polypeptide(L)'
;MKIAEAVRRMGLADTYQDPHWSKAVKVTDNAVAFSTGPTVTDVRQVTVADVLRALFSGAASGGAYGPGMHGAHGRRASWESLAALAGVQETDITAIEEAAGRCGWLFYTSDWHMRVIPPLDVGVTALRPDRRTVAVLSVTDAD
;
A
#
# COMPACT_ATOMS: atom_id res chain seq x y z
N MET A 1 7.36 -13.04 9.93
CA MET A 1 7.91 -11.67 10.11
C MET A 1 6.77 -10.72 10.45
N LYS A 2 6.87 -9.91 11.52
CA LYS A 2 5.81 -8.95 11.88
C LYS A 2 5.85 -7.77 10.89
N ILE A 3 4.69 -7.34 10.37
CA ILE A 3 4.55 -6.24 9.41
C ILE A 3 5.35 -4.98 9.85
N ALA A 4 5.41 -4.73 11.16
CA ALA A 4 6.18 -3.64 11.77
C ALA A 4 7.70 -3.68 11.52
N GLU A 5 8.27 -4.81 11.12
CA GLU A 5 9.71 -4.95 10.84
C GLU A 5 10.01 -4.69 9.36
N ALA A 6 9.08 -5.04 8.47
CA ALA A 6 9.14 -4.66 7.06
C ALA A 6 8.99 -3.15 6.88
N VAL A 7 8.02 -2.54 7.58
CA VAL A 7 7.78 -1.08 7.55
C VAL A 7 8.99 -0.29 8.08
N ARG A 8 9.68 -0.79 9.12
CA ARG A 8 10.92 -0.18 9.62
C ARG A 8 12.09 -0.27 8.64
N ARG A 9 12.25 -1.40 7.96
CA ARG A 9 13.32 -1.57 6.95
C ARG A 9 13.13 -0.71 5.70
N MET A 10 11.90 -0.27 5.44
CA MET A 10 11.57 0.65 4.34
C MET A 10 11.77 2.14 4.72
N GLY A 11 12.22 2.46 5.95
CA GLY A 11 12.45 3.84 6.39
C GLY A 11 11.18 4.62 6.71
N LEU A 12 10.04 3.95 6.91
CA LEU A 12 8.71 4.58 7.02
C LEU A 12 8.20 4.73 8.47
N ALA A 13 8.99 4.38 9.49
CA ALA A 13 8.50 4.35 10.87
C ALA A 13 9.61 4.46 11.91
N ASP A 14 10.22 5.65 12.05
CA ASP A 14 11.28 5.83 13.04
C ASP A 14 10.86 6.41 14.40
N THR A 15 9.59 6.78 14.65
CA THR A 15 9.24 7.35 15.98
C THR A 15 7.88 7.05 16.62
N TYR A 16 6.96 6.28 16.03
CA TYR A 16 5.60 6.17 16.60
C TYR A 16 5.16 4.74 17.01
N GLN A 17 4.81 4.57 18.29
CA GLN A 17 4.13 3.37 18.84
C GLN A 17 2.80 3.80 19.46
N ASP A 18 1.67 3.37 18.88
CA ASP A 18 0.34 3.54 19.50
C ASP A 18 -0.23 2.18 19.96
N PRO A 19 -0.69 2.06 21.22
CA PRO A 19 -1.28 0.83 21.75
C PRO A 19 -2.74 0.56 21.32
N HIS A 20 -3.41 1.45 20.58
CA HIS A 20 -4.82 1.29 20.19
C HIS A 20 -5.05 1.50 18.69
N TRP A 21 -4.86 0.43 17.92
CA TRP A 21 -4.97 0.36 16.45
C TRP A 21 -6.40 0.58 15.85
N SER A 22 -7.37 1.10 16.60
CA SER A 22 -8.75 1.28 16.12
C SER A 22 -8.98 2.56 15.30
N LYS A 23 -7.94 3.35 15.02
CA LYS A 23 -7.97 4.53 14.15
C LYS A 23 -6.84 4.45 13.13
N ALA A 24 -7.14 4.70 11.86
CA ALA A 24 -6.11 4.82 10.83
C ALA A 24 -5.27 6.08 11.12
N VAL A 25 -3.95 5.93 11.15
CA VAL A 25 -2.98 7.00 11.44
C VAL A 25 -2.15 7.25 10.17
N LYS A 26 -2.10 8.50 9.71
CA LYS A 26 -1.12 8.96 8.71
C LYS A 26 0.21 9.21 9.42
N VAL A 27 1.27 8.52 9.00
CA VAL A 27 2.64 8.78 9.43
C VAL A 27 3.36 9.42 8.24
N THR A 28 3.61 10.72 8.31
CA THR A 28 4.58 11.43 7.45
C THR A 28 5.54 12.21 8.35
N ASP A 29 6.69 12.61 7.80
CA ASP A 29 7.82 13.17 8.55
C ASP A 29 7.49 14.41 9.41
N ASN A 30 6.34 15.08 9.21
CA ASN A 30 5.96 16.27 9.98
C ASN A 30 4.45 16.47 10.24
N ALA A 31 3.55 15.52 9.97
CA ALA A 31 2.13 15.70 10.28
C ALA A 31 1.35 14.41 10.52
N VAL A 32 0.60 14.38 11.63
CA VAL A 32 -0.46 13.38 11.86
C VAL A 32 -1.79 13.98 11.42
N ALA A 33 -2.30 13.53 10.27
CA ALA A 33 -3.64 13.89 9.82
C ALA A 33 -4.67 12.87 10.32
N PHE A 34 -5.77 13.37 10.89
CA PHE A 34 -6.92 12.55 11.29
C PHE A 34 -8.06 12.76 10.28
N SER A 35 -8.61 11.67 9.75
CA SER A 35 -9.84 11.76 8.96
C SER A 35 -11.03 12.12 9.86
N THR A 36 -11.84 13.08 9.39
CA THR A 36 -13.08 13.51 10.05
C THR A 36 -14.33 12.85 9.46
N GLY A 37 -14.20 11.95 8.47
CA GLY A 37 -15.32 11.27 7.81
C GLY A 37 -14.95 9.89 7.23
N PRO A 38 -15.89 8.93 7.14
CA PRO A 38 -15.58 7.54 6.75
C PRO A 38 -15.55 7.34 5.22
N THR A 39 -15.23 8.34 4.42
CA THR A 39 -15.61 8.31 3.00
C THR A 39 -14.57 7.60 2.16
N VAL A 40 -14.72 6.28 2.04
CA VAL A 40 -14.14 5.49 0.95
C VAL A 40 -15.07 5.62 -0.26
N THR A 41 -14.55 6.09 -1.38
CA THR A 41 -15.27 6.32 -2.64
C THR A 41 -14.60 5.58 -3.80
N ASP A 42 -15.25 5.59 -4.97
CA ASP A 42 -14.72 5.02 -6.22
C ASP A 42 -14.21 3.58 -6.09
N VAL A 43 -14.88 2.79 -5.24
CA VAL A 43 -14.51 1.40 -4.99
C VAL A 43 -14.76 0.59 -6.25
N ARG A 44 -13.71 -0.07 -6.75
CA ARG A 44 -13.82 -0.95 -7.92
C ARG A 44 -13.01 -2.21 -7.72
N GLN A 45 -13.56 -3.33 -8.21
CA GLN A 45 -12.80 -4.57 -8.33
C GLN A 45 -11.70 -4.44 -9.37
N VAL A 46 -10.56 -5.02 -9.06
CA VAL A 46 -9.36 -4.99 -9.91
C VAL A 46 -8.69 -6.35 -9.93
N THR A 47 -7.82 -6.56 -10.91
CA THR A 47 -7.01 -7.77 -11.00
C THR A 47 -5.70 -7.61 -10.22
N VAL A 48 -5.03 -8.74 -9.93
CA VAL A 48 -3.65 -8.74 -9.39
C VAL A 48 -2.71 -7.94 -10.29
N ALA A 49 -2.87 -8.04 -11.61
CA ALA A 49 -2.04 -7.32 -12.57
C ALA A 49 -2.23 -5.79 -12.49
N ASP A 50 -3.45 -5.32 -12.23
CA ASP A 50 -3.70 -3.88 -12.02
C ASP A 50 -3.03 -3.38 -10.74
N VAL A 51 -3.10 -4.16 -9.65
CA VAL A 51 -2.43 -3.87 -8.38
C VAL A 51 -0.93 -3.79 -8.58
N LEU A 52 -0.32 -4.81 -9.19
CA LEU A 52 1.12 -4.84 -9.43
C LEU A 52 1.56 -3.69 -10.35
N ARG A 53 0.75 -3.32 -11.36
CA ARG A 53 1.02 -2.16 -12.21
C ARG A 53 1.01 -0.86 -11.42
N ALA A 54 0.03 -0.66 -10.52
CA ALA A 54 -0.03 0.53 -9.69
C ALA A 54 1.16 0.63 -8.72
N LEU A 55 1.49 -0.47 -8.04
CA LEU A 55 2.66 -0.57 -7.16
C LEU A 55 3.95 -0.25 -7.92
N PHE A 56 4.11 -0.82 -9.12
CA PHE A 56 5.28 -0.58 -9.95
C PHE A 56 5.35 0.85 -10.46
N SER A 57 4.22 1.42 -10.90
CA SER A 57 4.15 2.80 -11.35
C SER A 57 4.64 3.75 -10.26
N GLY A 58 4.16 3.60 -9.03
CA GLY A 58 4.60 4.40 -7.88
C GLY A 58 6.07 4.16 -7.54
N ALA A 59 6.48 2.91 -7.36
CA ALA A 59 7.84 2.57 -6.96
C ALA A 59 8.89 2.96 -8.01
N ALA A 60 8.59 2.82 -9.30
CA ALA A 60 9.54 3.11 -10.38
C ALA A 60 9.64 4.61 -10.71
N SER A 61 8.53 5.34 -10.60
CA SER A 61 8.44 6.75 -10.99
C SER A 61 8.76 7.71 -9.85
N GLY A 62 8.44 7.31 -8.60
CA GLY A 62 8.55 8.20 -7.44
C GLY A 62 7.30 9.08 -7.27
N GLY A 63 7.38 10.01 -6.31
CA GLY A 63 6.39 11.06 -6.09
C GLY A 63 6.57 12.23 -7.06
N ALA A 64 5.76 13.28 -6.91
CA ALA A 64 5.81 14.46 -7.78
C ALA A 64 7.19 15.13 -7.79
N TYR A 65 7.85 15.14 -6.63
CA TYR A 65 9.11 15.84 -6.39
C TYR A 65 10.23 14.91 -5.89
N GLY A 66 9.94 13.62 -5.71
CA GLY A 66 10.85 12.62 -5.19
C GLY A 66 11.35 11.65 -6.27
N PRO A 67 12.60 11.18 -6.19
CA PRO A 67 13.10 10.18 -7.14
C PRO A 67 12.37 8.85 -6.97
N GLY A 68 12.16 8.14 -8.07
CA GLY A 68 11.72 6.75 -8.06
C GLY A 68 12.87 5.77 -7.82
N MET A 69 12.55 4.54 -7.45
CA MET A 69 13.54 3.45 -7.36
C MET A 69 14.00 2.95 -8.74
N HIS A 70 13.20 3.23 -9.77
CA HIS A 70 13.42 2.83 -11.17
C HIS A 70 13.51 1.31 -11.42
N GLY A 71 13.34 0.92 -12.69
CA GLY A 71 13.68 -0.40 -13.25
C GLY A 71 13.59 -1.61 -12.31
N ALA A 72 14.75 -2.20 -12.01
CA ALA A 72 14.85 -3.45 -11.25
C ALA A 72 14.44 -3.29 -9.77
N HIS A 73 14.78 -2.17 -9.14
CA HIS A 73 14.45 -1.93 -7.72
C HIS A 73 12.96 -1.66 -7.55
N GLY A 74 12.34 -0.88 -8.44
CA GLY A 74 10.89 -0.68 -8.45
C GLY A 74 10.14 -1.99 -8.63
N ARG A 75 10.61 -2.88 -9.53
CA ARG A 75 10.01 -4.22 -9.70
C ARG A 75 10.10 -5.03 -8.42
N ARG A 76 11.27 -5.06 -7.77
CA ARG A 76 11.46 -5.78 -6.52
C ARG A 76 10.52 -5.25 -5.42
N ALA A 77 10.51 -3.95 -5.17
CA ALA A 77 9.64 -3.32 -4.17
C ALA A 77 8.15 -3.59 -4.42
N SER A 78 7.74 -3.68 -5.69
CA SER A 78 6.36 -4.01 -6.07
C SER A 78 5.98 -5.44 -5.69
N TRP A 79 6.88 -6.41 -5.93
CA TRP A 79 6.68 -7.81 -5.55
C TRP A 79 6.66 -8.00 -4.03
N GLU A 80 7.56 -7.30 -3.31
CA GLU A 80 7.60 -7.31 -1.85
C GLU A 80 6.27 -6.74 -1.27
N SER A 81 5.80 -5.63 -1.83
CA SER A 81 4.51 -5.02 -1.44
C SER A 81 3.32 -5.94 -1.73
N LEU A 82 3.30 -6.60 -2.90
CA LEU A 82 2.24 -7.55 -3.26
C LEU A 82 2.22 -8.76 -2.32
N ALA A 83 3.40 -9.30 -1.97
CA ALA A 83 3.56 -10.39 -1.01
C ALA A 83 3.02 -10.03 0.37
N ALA A 84 3.35 -8.84 0.87
CA ALA A 84 2.87 -8.33 2.15
C ALA A 84 1.34 -8.18 2.18
N LEU A 85 0.75 -7.63 1.12
CA LEU A 85 -0.71 -7.49 0.97
C LEU A 85 -1.39 -8.87 0.94
N ALA A 86 -0.86 -9.81 0.15
CA ALA A 86 -1.35 -11.19 0.08
C ALA A 86 -1.12 -12.00 1.37
N GLY A 87 -0.23 -11.53 2.27
CA GLY A 87 0.04 -12.14 3.57
C GLY A 87 1.01 -13.32 3.51
N VAL A 88 1.92 -13.34 2.53
CA VAL A 88 2.96 -14.37 2.37
C VAL A 88 4.36 -13.80 2.59
N GLN A 89 5.34 -14.67 2.83
CA GLN A 89 6.74 -14.28 2.93
C GLN A 89 7.38 -14.18 1.53
N GLU A 90 8.34 -13.27 1.39
CA GLU A 90 8.99 -12.89 0.13
C GLU A 90 10.09 -13.88 -0.26
N THR A 91 9.70 -15.06 -0.72
CA THR A 91 10.69 -16.11 -1.07
C THR A 91 10.63 -16.58 -2.53
N ASP A 92 9.48 -16.44 -3.19
CA ASP A 92 9.29 -16.89 -4.57
C ASP A 92 8.17 -16.11 -5.27
N ILE A 93 8.42 -15.64 -6.51
CA ILE A 93 7.45 -14.86 -7.30
C ILE A 93 6.23 -15.70 -7.65
N THR A 94 6.41 -16.96 -8.04
CA THR A 94 5.27 -17.83 -8.40
C THR A 94 4.37 -18.06 -7.19
N ALA A 95 4.94 -18.35 -6.02
CA ALA A 95 4.19 -18.43 -4.77
C ALA A 95 3.45 -17.13 -4.41
N ILE A 96 4.06 -15.95 -4.67
CA ILE A 96 3.41 -14.65 -4.45
C ILE A 96 2.22 -14.46 -5.41
N GLU A 97 2.39 -14.75 -6.70
CA GLU A 97 1.32 -14.66 -7.69
C GLU A 97 0.14 -15.57 -7.35
N GLU A 98 0.41 -16.83 -7.00
CA GLU A 98 -0.63 -17.77 -6.59
C GLU A 98 -1.37 -17.29 -5.34
N ALA A 99 -0.65 -16.76 -4.34
CA ALA A 99 -1.26 -16.24 -3.13
C ALA A 99 -2.11 -14.98 -3.40
N ALA A 100 -1.59 -14.06 -4.21
CA ALA A 100 -2.32 -12.88 -4.64
C ALA A 100 -3.56 -13.24 -5.46
N GLY A 101 -3.49 -14.28 -6.30
CA GLY A 101 -4.61 -14.78 -7.10
C GLY A 101 -5.77 -15.35 -6.26
N ARG A 102 -5.50 -15.76 -5.02
CA ARG A 102 -6.54 -16.20 -4.07
C ARG A 102 -7.17 -15.04 -3.28
N CYS A 103 -6.64 -13.83 -3.39
CA CYS A 103 -7.18 -12.64 -2.73
C CYS A 103 -8.22 -11.94 -3.59
N GLY A 104 -9.19 -11.28 -2.95
CA GLY A 104 -10.06 -10.31 -3.61
C GLY A 104 -9.43 -8.93 -3.57
N TRP A 105 -9.40 -8.21 -4.70
CA TRP A 105 -8.72 -6.92 -4.81
C TRP A 105 -9.68 -5.79 -5.15
N LEU A 106 -9.51 -4.67 -4.45
CA LEU A 106 -10.22 -3.44 -4.71
C LEU A 106 -9.24 -2.28 -4.82
N PHE A 107 -9.51 -1.37 -5.75
CA PHE A 107 -9.02 0.00 -5.64
C PHE A 107 -10.11 0.88 -5.06
N TYR A 108 -9.68 1.94 -4.38
CA TYR A 108 -10.57 2.93 -3.81
C TYR A 108 -9.89 4.30 -3.75
N THR A 109 -10.71 5.34 -3.69
CA THR A 109 -10.30 6.69 -3.31
C THR A 109 -10.90 7.03 -1.96
N SER A 110 -10.47 8.13 -1.37
CA SER A 110 -10.94 8.58 -0.07
C SER A 110 -10.71 10.07 0.12
N ASP A 111 -11.18 10.59 1.25
CA ASP A 111 -10.90 11.92 1.75
C ASP A 111 -9.48 12.10 2.34
N TRP A 112 -8.77 11.01 2.64
CA TRP A 112 -7.39 11.06 3.14
C TRP A 112 -6.33 11.21 2.03
N HIS A 113 -6.70 10.92 0.77
CA HIS A 113 -5.88 11.21 -0.40
C HIS A 113 -5.85 12.74 -0.64
N MET A 114 -4.68 13.35 -0.63
CA MET A 114 -4.52 14.81 -0.75
C MET A 114 -4.82 15.34 -2.15
N ARG A 115 -4.77 14.47 -3.17
CA ARG A 115 -5.08 14.77 -4.58
C ARG A 115 -4.25 15.93 -5.14
N VAL A 116 -3.03 16.11 -4.62
CA VAL A 116 -2.07 17.12 -5.11
C VAL A 116 -1.72 16.79 -6.57
N ILE A 117 -1.36 15.54 -6.83
CA ILE A 117 -1.27 14.96 -8.17
C ILE A 117 -2.13 13.68 -8.17
N PRO A 118 -3.38 13.72 -8.64
CA PRO A 118 -4.33 12.60 -8.47
C PRO A 118 -3.83 11.23 -8.96
N PRO A 119 -3.04 11.12 -10.05
CA PRO A 119 -2.46 9.83 -10.45
C PRO A 119 -1.46 9.20 -9.47
N LEU A 120 -0.94 9.94 -8.48
CA LEU A 120 0.02 9.46 -7.48
C LEU A 120 -0.65 8.96 -6.20
N ASP A 121 -1.95 9.22 -6.06
CA ASP A 121 -2.76 8.75 -4.95
C ASP A 121 -3.27 7.33 -5.24
N VAL A 122 -3.02 6.40 -4.31
CA VAL A 122 -3.37 4.99 -4.50
C VAL A 122 -3.93 4.39 -3.22
N GLY A 123 -5.21 3.98 -3.30
CA GLY A 123 -5.85 3.10 -2.34
C GLY A 123 -5.97 1.68 -2.89
N VAL A 124 -5.38 0.69 -2.21
CA VAL A 124 -5.53 -0.74 -2.54
C VAL A 124 -6.01 -1.50 -1.32
N THR A 125 -6.93 -2.44 -1.54
CA THR A 125 -7.40 -3.35 -0.51
C THR A 125 -7.32 -4.79 -1.00
N ALA A 126 -6.78 -5.67 -0.16
CA ALA A 126 -6.72 -7.11 -0.36
C ALA A 126 -7.58 -7.82 0.69
N LEU A 127 -8.67 -8.44 0.26
CA LEU A 127 -9.42 -9.40 1.08
C LEU A 127 -8.73 -10.76 0.96
N ARG A 128 -8.18 -11.26 2.06
CA ARG A 128 -7.44 -12.52 2.07
C ARG A 128 -8.36 -13.73 1.91
N PRO A 129 -7.84 -14.92 1.57
CA PRO A 129 -8.65 -16.10 1.28
C PRO A 129 -9.53 -16.55 2.45
N ASP A 130 -9.15 -16.23 3.68
CA ASP A 130 -9.93 -16.49 4.90
C ASP A 130 -11.24 -15.68 4.98
N ARG A 131 -11.43 -14.70 4.07
CA ARG A 131 -12.57 -13.77 4.01
C ARG A 131 -12.82 -12.98 5.29
N ARG A 132 -11.82 -12.92 6.18
CA ARG A 132 -11.90 -12.27 7.49
C ARG A 132 -10.79 -11.26 7.70
N THR A 133 -9.68 -11.42 6.98
CA THR A 133 -8.54 -10.52 7.05
C THR A 133 -8.49 -9.63 5.82
N VAL A 134 -8.35 -8.34 6.07
CA VAL A 134 -8.17 -7.33 5.02
C VAL A 134 -6.82 -6.66 5.23
N ALA A 135 -6.01 -6.59 4.17
CA ALA A 135 -4.83 -5.74 4.12
C ALA A 135 -5.16 -4.48 3.30
N VAL A 136 -4.77 -3.32 3.80
CA VAL A 136 -5.06 -2.03 3.16
C VAL A 136 -3.73 -1.30 2.92
N LEU A 137 -3.56 -0.81 1.70
CA LEU A 137 -2.55 0.16 1.33
C LEU A 137 -3.24 1.48 1.01
N SER A 138 -2.64 2.54 1.50
CA SER A 138 -3.17 3.89 1.50
C SER A 138 -1.95 4.81 1.34
N VAL A 139 -1.64 5.18 0.10
CA VAL A 139 -0.55 6.11 -0.24
C VAL A 139 -1.11 7.38 -0.86
N THR A 140 -0.58 8.51 -0.41
CA THR A 140 -0.81 9.82 -1.03
C THR A 140 0.52 10.53 -1.12
N ASP A 141 0.74 11.22 -2.23
CA ASP A 141 1.90 12.11 -2.36
C ASP A 141 1.58 13.43 -1.66
N ALA A 142 2.37 13.74 -0.65
CA ALA A 142 2.30 14.96 0.11
C ALA A 142 3.65 15.64 -0.06
N ASP A 143 3.65 16.74 -0.82
CA ASP A 143 4.70 17.76 -0.93
C ASP A 143 6.17 17.29 -0.96
#